data_AF-A0A1I3JRG0-F1
#
_entry.id   AF-A0A1I3JRG0-F1
#
_cell.length_a   1.000
_cell.length_b   1.000
_cell.length_c   1.000
_cell.angle_alpha   90.00
_cell.angle_beta   90.00
_cell.angle_gamma   90.00
#
_symmetry.space_group_name_H-M   'P 1'
#
loop_
_entity.id
_entity.type
_entity.pdbx_description
1 polymer ?
#
loop_
_entity_poly.entity_id
_entity_poly.type
_entity_poly.pdbx_seq_one_letter_code
_entity_poly.pdbx_strand_id
1 'polypeptide(L)'
;MTEATNSTSSSMSELIAFREPLRRRLVDLLAARGPCTVSTLAREVGAAVGSVSHHLRALEKAGFVEPAPELATDGRTSWWRLVDKTWSWSLEDFDAPADQHRARGAERLAVRHQGEMLRAWAARRDRCPETWRRAAFSTEVNTRATPAELADLLTRLDTTLDEWLGSITRDDDQEREPVVFFGYGFPFRP
;
A
#
# COMPACT_ATOMS: atom_id res chain seq x y z
N MET A 1 -17.13 -18.41 -23.69
CA MET A 1 -16.77 -18.74 -22.30
C MET A 1 -15.27 -18.73 -22.24
N THR A 2 -14.71 -17.63 -21.77
CA THR A 2 -13.27 -17.46 -21.62
C THR A 2 -13.11 -16.83 -20.24
N GLU A 3 -12.79 -17.68 -19.27
CA GLU A 3 -12.26 -17.26 -17.98
C GLU A 3 -10.92 -16.57 -18.23
N ALA A 4 -10.92 -15.25 -18.13
CA ALA A 4 -9.71 -14.45 -18.01
C ALA A 4 -9.72 -13.84 -16.60
N THR A 5 -9.50 -14.68 -15.59
CA THR A 5 -9.22 -14.26 -14.22
C THR A 5 -7.76 -14.50 -13.96
N ASN A 6 -6.91 -13.62 -14.50
CA ASN A 6 -5.54 -13.46 -14.02
C ASN A 6 -5.48 -12.24 -13.09
N SER A 7 -6.44 -12.13 -12.19
CA SER A 7 -6.37 -11.25 -11.04
C SER A 7 -5.72 -12.05 -9.93
N THR A 8 -4.59 -11.57 -9.41
CA THR A 8 -4.02 -12.05 -8.16
C THR A 8 -5.08 -11.88 -7.08
N SER A 9 -5.91 -12.91 -6.84
CA SER A 9 -6.99 -12.86 -5.87
C SER A 9 -6.38 -12.56 -4.52
N SER A 10 -6.69 -11.39 -3.98
CA SER A 10 -6.23 -10.99 -2.67
C SER A 10 -6.90 -11.85 -1.61
N SER A 11 -6.10 -12.44 -0.73
CA SER A 11 -6.65 -13.24 0.35
C SER A 11 -7.36 -12.37 1.39
N MET A 12 -8.38 -12.93 2.03
CA MET A 12 -9.02 -12.27 3.18
C MET A 12 -8.00 -11.97 4.29
N SER A 13 -6.97 -12.81 4.43
CA SER A 13 -5.92 -12.59 5.43
C SER A 13 -5.13 -11.29 5.19
N GLU A 14 -4.80 -10.99 3.93
CA GLU A 14 -4.12 -9.75 3.52
C GLU A 14 -5.01 -8.54 3.79
N LEU A 15 -6.27 -8.60 3.36
CA LEU A 15 -7.22 -7.52 3.57
C LEU A 15 -7.41 -7.20 5.07
N ILE A 16 -7.53 -8.22 5.90
CA ILE A 16 -7.71 -8.06 7.35
C ILE A 16 -6.43 -7.53 8.01
N ALA A 17 -5.26 -7.97 7.58
CA ALA A 17 -3.99 -7.42 8.03
C ALA A 17 -3.93 -5.92 7.71
N PHE A 18 -4.22 -5.55 6.47
CA PHE A 18 -3.98 -4.19 6.00
C PHE A 18 -5.05 -3.17 6.42
N ARG A 19 -6.31 -3.60 6.64
CA ARG A 19 -7.40 -2.69 7.03
C ARG A 19 -7.27 -2.11 8.43
N GLU A 20 -6.41 -2.68 9.27
CA GLU A 20 -6.28 -2.26 10.67
C GLU A 20 -5.48 -0.95 10.74
N PRO A 21 -6.02 0.12 11.36
CA PRO A 21 -5.40 1.45 11.32
C PRO A 21 -3.96 1.52 11.81
N LEU A 22 -3.61 0.83 12.90
CA LEU A 22 -2.24 0.85 13.43
C LEU A 22 -1.28 0.14 12.47
N ARG A 23 -1.66 -1.00 11.91
CA ARG A 23 -0.87 -1.70 10.88
C ARG A 23 -0.68 -0.85 9.63
N ARG A 24 -1.72 -0.15 9.18
CA ARG A 24 -1.57 0.78 8.06
C ARG A 24 -0.56 1.89 8.38
N ARG A 25 -0.64 2.45 9.58
CA ARG A 25 0.32 3.47 10.04
C ARG A 25 1.75 2.95 10.09
N LEU A 26 1.97 1.69 10.49
CA LEU A 26 3.28 1.06 10.47
C LEU A 26 3.82 0.90 9.04
N VAL A 27 2.97 0.49 8.10
CA VAL A 27 3.33 0.44 6.67
C VAL A 27 3.71 1.83 6.16
N ASP A 28 2.91 2.86 6.44
CA ASP A 28 3.21 4.22 6.01
C ASP A 28 4.54 4.74 6.59
N LEU A 29 4.84 4.40 7.85
CA LEU A 29 6.11 4.77 8.49
C LEU A 29 7.31 4.08 7.85
N LEU A 30 7.19 2.79 7.55
CA LEU A 30 8.23 2.04 6.86
C LEU A 30 8.40 2.52 5.41
N ALA A 31 7.32 2.93 4.74
CA ALA A 31 7.41 3.61 3.44
C ALA A 31 8.17 4.92 3.55
N ALA A 32 7.82 5.74 4.56
CA ALA A 32 8.34 7.09 4.72
C ALA A 32 9.79 7.15 5.21
N ARG A 33 10.22 6.20 6.03
CA ARG A 33 11.54 6.23 6.69
C ARG A 33 12.49 5.12 6.22
N GLY A 34 12.01 4.20 5.37
CA GLY A 34 12.74 2.98 5.06
C GLY A 34 12.77 2.00 6.25
N PRO A 35 13.74 1.06 6.27
CA PRO A 35 13.85 0.08 7.33
C PRO A 35 13.93 0.73 8.72
N CYS A 36 13.16 0.22 9.68
CA CYS A 36 13.10 0.76 11.03
C CYS A 36 13.13 -0.35 12.09
N THR A 37 13.62 0.00 13.28
CA THR A 37 13.55 -0.87 14.45
C THR A 37 12.15 -0.89 15.05
N VAL A 38 11.78 -1.99 15.72
CA VAL A 38 10.51 -2.08 16.46
C VAL A 38 10.37 -0.95 17.49
N SER A 39 11.45 -0.60 18.20
CA SER A 39 11.44 0.47 19.21
C SER A 39 11.19 1.85 18.59
N THR A 40 11.76 2.12 17.41
CA THR A 40 11.48 3.35 16.65
C THR A 40 10.03 3.41 16.23
N LEU A 41 9.51 2.33 15.63
CA LEU A 41 8.11 2.27 15.21
C LEU A 41 7.15 2.45 16.39
N ALA A 42 7.40 1.78 17.52
CA ALA A 42 6.62 1.92 18.75
C ALA A 42 6.57 3.35 19.28
N ARG A 43 7.70 4.06 19.26
CA ARG A 43 7.79 5.47 19.65
C ARG A 43 6.98 6.37 18.70
N GLU A 44 7.08 6.16 17.39
CA GLU A 44 6.41 7.00 16.38
C GLU A 44 4.89 6.81 16.37
N VAL A 45 4.39 5.61 16.64
CA VAL A 45 2.94 5.33 16.73
C VAL A 45 2.36 5.47 18.13
N GLY A 46 3.19 5.71 19.14
CA GLY A 46 2.76 5.85 20.53
C GLY A 46 2.17 4.56 21.13
N ALA A 47 2.67 3.39 20.73
CA ALA A 47 2.21 2.09 21.21
C ALA A 47 3.31 1.30 21.94
N ALA A 48 2.91 0.29 22.72
CA ALA A 48 3.86 -0.59 23.38
C ALA A 48 4.66 -1.43 22.36
N VAL A 49 5.95 -1.64 22.62
CA VAL A 49 6.86 -2.44 21.77
C VAL A 49 6.28 -3.83 21.47
N GLY A 50 5.73 -4.50 22.48
CA GLY A 50 5.10 -5.83 22.30
C GLY A 50 3.89 -5.81 21.37
N SER A 51 3.10 -4.73 21.39
CA SER A 51 1.98 -4.54 20.44
C SER A 51 2.50 -4.35 19.02
N VAL A 52 3.48 -3.45 18.82
CA VAL A 52 4.07 -3.23 17.49
C VAL A 52 4.70 -4.52 16.93
N SER A 53 5.44 -5.28 17.73
CA SER A 53 5.94 -6.60 17.33
C SER A 53 4.82 -7.53 16.85
N HIS A 54 3.70 -7.58 17.57
CA HIS A 54 2.55 -8.40 17.17
C HIS A 54 1.96 -7.95 15.83
N HIS A 55 1.79 -6.64 15.62
CA HIS A 55 1.27 -6.08 14.38
C HIS A 55 2.21 -6.31 13.19
N LEU A 56 3.53 -6.19 13.38
CA LEU A 56 4.53 -6.48 12.35
C LEU A 56 4.52 -7.96 11.95
N ARG A 57 4.39 -8.89 12.90
CA ARG A 57 4.24 -10.32 12.59
C ARG A 57 2.96 -10.63 11.82
N ALA A 58 1.87 -9.92 12.09
CA ALA A 58 0.64 -10.07 11.32
C ALA A 58 0.80 -9.54 9.88
N LEU A 59 1.51 -8.43 9.70
CA LEU A 59 1.84 -7.87 8.38
C LEU A 59 2.82 -8.78 7.60
N GLU A 60 3.79 -9.38 8.29
CA GLU A 60 4.75 -10.34 7.74
C GLU A 60 4.05 -11.55 7.15
N LYS A 61 3.13 -12.16 7.92
CA LYS A 61 2.33 -13.29 7.44
C LYS A 61 1.46 -12.96 6.24
N ALA A 62 1.09 -11.68 6.08
CA ALA A 62 0.34 -11.16 4.95
C ALA A 62 1.25 -10.62 3.82
N GLY A 63 2.58 -10.68 3.98
CA GLY A 63 3.53 -10.29 2.94
C GLY A 63 3.65 -8.78 2.70
N PHE A 64 3.33 -7.93 3.67
CA PHE A 64 3.48 -6.47 3.54
C PHE A 64 4.81 -5.94 4.10
N VAL A 65 5.39 -6.64 5.06
CA VAL A 65 6.66 -6.27 5.72
C VAL A 65 7.49 -7.52 5.92
N GLU A 66 8.78 -7.35 6.10
CA GLU A 66 9.69 -8.45 6.40
C GLU A 66 10.80 -8.01 7.37
N PRO A 67 11.40 -8.94 8.13
CA PRO A 67 12.59 -8.66 8.91
C PRO A 67 13.77 -8.25 8.02
N ALA A 68 14.59 -7.32 8.52
CA ALA A 68 15.86 -6.90 7.91
C ALA A 68 17.05 -7.17 8.84
N PRO A 69 17.35 -8.44 9.18
CA PRO A 69 18.33 -8.80 10.20
C PRO A 69 19.75 -8.34 9.86
N GLU A 70 20.07 -8.15 8.58
CA GLU A 70 21.38 -7.68 8.11
C GLU A 70 21.70 -6.25 8.57
N LEU A 71 20.70 -5.47 9.00
CA LEU A 71 20.89 -4.12 9.56
C LEU A 71 21.19 -4.15 11.08
N ALA A 72 21.06 -5.30 11.73
CA ALA A 72 21.30 -5.42 13.17
C ALA A 72 22.81 -5.53 13.45
N THR A 73 23.38 -4.51 14.09
CA THR A 73 24.80 -4.51 14.52
C THR A 73 25.05 -5.28 15.81
N ASP A 74 24.02 -5.46 16.64
CA ASP A 74 24.11 -6.07 17.98
C ASP A 74 23.39 -7.43 18.08
N GLY A 75 22.77 -7.90 16.99
CA GLY A 75 21.97 -9.13 16.93
C GLY A 75 20.71 -9.15 17.80
N ARG A 76 20.41 -8.07 18.52
CA ARG A 76 19.27 -7.96 19.45
C ARG A 76 18.19 -7.05 18.91
N THR A 77 18.57 -6.06 18.12
CA THR A 77 17.66 -5.08 17.56
C THR A 77 16.92 -5.66 16.36
N SER A 78 15.60 -5.80 16.48
CA SER A 78 14.76 -6.28 15.38
C SER A 78 14.43 -5.14 14.42
N TRP A 79 15.02 -5.22 13.23
CA TRP A 79 14.77 -4.34 12.09
C TRP A 79 13.72 -4.93 11.16
N TRP A 80 12.92 -4.05 10.57
CA TRP A 80 11.82 -4.37 9.67
C TRP A 80 11.83 -3.43 8.49
N ARG A 81 11.42 -3.91 7.32
CA ARG A 81 11.26 -3.12 6.10
C ARG A 81 9.95 -3.48 5.40
N LEU A 82 9.54 -2.64 4.45
CA LEU A 82 8.48 -2.99 3.52
C LEU A 82 8.94 -4.06 2.54
N VAL A 83 7.99 -4.90 2.14
CA VAL A 83 8.13 -5.75 0.96
C VAL A 83 7.75 -4.93 -0.27
N ASP A 84 8.55 -5.04 -1.33
CA ASP A 84 8.23 -4.44 -2.62
C ASP A 84 7.13 -5.24 -3.30
N LYS A 85 5.90 -4.73 -3.21
CA LYS A 85 4.72 -5.43 -3.70
C LYS A 85 3.65 -4.44 -4.19
N THR A 86 3.10 -4.71 -5.36
CA THR A 86 1.80 -4.17 -5.79
C THR A 86 0.69 -5.04 -5.21
N TRP A 87 -0.37 -4.41 -4.74
CA TRP A 87 -1.51 -5.10 -4.12
C TRP A 87 -2.82 -4.46 -4.53
N SER A 88 -3.64 -5.22 -5.25
CA SER A 88 -4.98 -4.87 -5.70
C SER A 88 -6.00 -5.89 -5.21
N TRP A 89 -7.21 -5.44 -4.91
CA TRP A 89 -8.31 -6.30 -4.44
C TRP A 89 -9.66 -5.69 -4.81
N SER A 90 -10.68 -6.54 -4.90
CA SER A 90 -12.07 -6.15 -5.15
C SER A 90 -13.02 -6.74 -4.12
N LEU A 91 -14.21 -6.17 -3.96
CA LEU A 91 -15.26 -6.78 -3.14
C LEU A 91 -15.69 -8.14 -3.68
N GLU A 92 -15.60 -8.32 -5.00
CA GLU A 92 -15.99 -9.53 -5.72
C GLU A 92 -14.94 -10.65 -5.60
N ASP A 93 -13.78 -10.38 -5.00
CA ASP A 93 -12.79 -11.42 -4.66
C ASP A 93 -13.27 -12.30 -3.48
N PHE A 94 -14.37 -11.93 -2.83
CA PHE A 94 -14.90 -12.58 -1.62
C PHE A 94 -16.33 -13.08 -1.84
N ASP A 95 -16.53 -14.40 -1.82
CA ASP A 95 -17.85 -15.01 -2.07
C ASP A 95 -18.77 -15.03 -0.84
N ALA A 96 -18.21 -15.27 0.35
CA ALA A 96 -19.01 -15.47 1.55
C ALA A 96 -19.63 -14.14 2.02
N PRO A 97 -20.95 -14.07 2.36
CA PRO A 97 -21.58 -12.82 2.78
C PRO A 97 -20.91 -12.14 3.98
N ALA A 98 -20.40 -12.93 4.93
CA ALA A 98 -19.65 -12.41 6.07
C ALA A 98 -18.32 -11.75 5.65
N ASP A 99 -17.66 -12.32 4.64
CA ASP A 99 -16.40 -11.82 4.11
C ASP A 99 -16.60 -10.57 3.27
N GLN A 100 -17.64 -10.51 2.44
CA GLN A 100 -18.06 -9.29 1.75
C GLN A 100 -18.38 -8.15 2.73
N HIS A 101 -19.07 -8.44 3.84
CA HIS A 101 -19.33 -7.43 4.87
C HIS A 101 -18.03 -6.86 5.45
N ARG A 102 -17.05 -7.74 5.73
CA ARG A 102 -15.72 -7.35 6.24
C ARG A 102 -14.93 -6.55 5.20
N ALA A 103 -15.02 -6.91 3.93
CA ALA A 103 -14.37 -6.23 2.82
C ALA A 103 -14.95 -4.82 2.59
N ARG A 104 -16.27 -4.65 2.66
CA ARG A 104 -16.91 -3.32 2.64
C ARG A 104 -16.44 -2.43 3.78
N GLY A 105 -16.23 -3.01 4.96
CA GLY A 105 -15.64 -2.28 6.09
C GLY A 105 -14.20 -1.82 5.81
N ALA A 106 -13.40 -2.69 5.20
CA ALA A 106 -12.02 -2.38 4.81
C ALA A 106 -11.96 -1.31 3.71
N GLU A 107 -12.85 -1.38 2.71
CA GLU A 107 -12.94 -0.41 1.61
C GLU A 107 -13.17 1.01 2.15
N ARG A 108 -14.14 1.18 3.06
CA ARG A 108 -14.43 2.48 3.68
C ARG A 108 -13.23 3.06 4.42
N LEU A 109 -12.47 2.21 5.12
CA LEU A 109 -11.25 2.64 5.82
C LEU A 109 -10.15 3.02 4.85
N ALA A 110 -9.97 2.26 3.76
CA ALA A 110 -8.99 2.55 2.71
C ALA A 110 -9.27 3.91 2.04
N VAL A 111 -10.52 4.14 1.60
CA VAL A 111 -10.95 5.40 0.96
C VAL A 111 -10.74 6.59 1.90
N ARG A 112 -11.10 6.45 3.18
CA ARG A 112 -10.88 7.51 4.17
C ARG A 112 -9.39 7.84 4.30
N HIS A 113 -8.54 6.82 4.47
CA HIS A 113 -7.10 7.00 4.63
C HIS A 113 -6.46 7.67 3.40
N GLN A 114 -6.81 7.22 2.20
CA GLN A 114 -6.33 7.82 0.95
C GLN A 114 -6.79 9.28 0.79
N GLY A 115 -8.02 9.60 1.18
CA GLY A 115 -8.49 10.99 1.23
C GLY A 115 -7.70 11.84 2.22
N GLU A 116 -7.31 11.29 3.37
CA GLU A 116 -6.40 11.95 4.33
C GLU A 116 -5.02 12.19 3.71
N MET A 117 -4.47 11.23 2.97
CA MET A 117 -3.19 11.38 2.26
C MET A 117 -3.23 12.48 1.19
N LEU A 118 -4.29 12.53 0.37
CA LEU A 118 -4.46 13.57 -0.65
C LEU A 118 -4.59 14.97 -0.02
N ARG A 119 -5.37 15.09 1.07
CA ARG A 119 -5.47 16.34 1.83
C ARG A 119 -4.11 16.76 2.42
N ALA A 120 -3.38 15.81 2.99
CA ALA A 120 -2.04 16.08 3.53
C ALA A 120 -1.05 16.52 2.44
N TRP A 121 -1.10 15.89 1.26
CA TRP A 121 -0.33 16.31 0.08
C TRP A 121 -0.70 17.75 -0.33
N ALA A 122 -1.98 18.05 -0.52
CA ALA A 122 -2.43 19.39 -0.90
C ALA A 122 -1.96 20.46 0.10
N ALA A 123 -2.01 20.18 1.40
CA ALA A 123 -1.59 21.10 2.46
C ALA A 123 -0.07 21.34 2.53
N ARG A 124 0.75 20.38 2.08
CA ARG A 124 2.23 20.48 2.13
C ARG A 124 2.87 20.81 0.79
N ARG A 125 2.13 20.72 -0.32
CA ARG A 125 2.62 20.80 -1.71
C ARG A 125 3.55 21.99 -1.94
N ASP A 126 3.15 23.19 -1.51
CA ASP A 126 3.91 24.42 -1.78
C ASP A 126 5.22 24.50 -0.97
N ARG A 127 5.38 23.65 0.04
CA ARG A 127 6.61 23.52 0.84
C ARG A 127 7.55 22.43 0.32
N CYS A 128 7.09 21.58 -0.59
CA CYS A 128 7.93 20.55 -1.21
C CYS A 128 8.90 21.18 -2.23
N PRO A 129 10.10 20.60 -2.44
CA PRO A 129 11.02 21.02 -3.49
C PRO A 129 10.36 21.06 -4.88
N GLU A 130 10.79 21.99 -5.73
CA GLU A 130 10.17 22.19 -7.05
C GLU A 130 10.22 20.94 -7.94
N THR A 131 11.32 20.21 -7.90
CA THR A 131 11.51 18.94 -8.62
C THR A 131 10.38 17.96 -8.30
N TRP A 132 10.04 17.79 -7.02
CA TRP A 132 8.93 16.94 -6.58
C TRP A 132 7.55 17.51 -6.92
N ARG A 133 7.37 18.83 -6.84
CA ARG A 133 6.10 19.45 -7.26
C ARG A 133 5.82 19.28 -8.75
N ARG A 134 6.87 19.30 -9.60
CA ARG A 134 6.78 19.08 -11.05
C ARG A 134 6.60 17.61 -11.40
N ALA A 135 7.21 16.71 -10.64
CA ALA A 135 7.05 15.27 -10.83
C ALA A 135 5.68 14.73 -10.36
N ALA A 136 5.10 15.35 -9.32
CA ALA A 136 3.78 14.97 -8.82
C ALA A 136 2.67 15.25 -9.85
N PHE A 137 1.77 14.30 -10.03
CA PHE A 137 0.68 14.37 -11.02
C PHE A 137 -0.66 13.93 -10.43
N SER A 138 -1.74 14.32 -11.11
CA SER A 138 -3.09 13.80 -10.92
C SER A 138 -3.60 13.38 -12.29
N THR A 139 -4.07 12.14 -12.40
CA THR A 139 -4.56 11.58 -13.67
C THR A 139 -6.05 11.27 -13.53
N GLU A 140 -6.83 11.61 -14.54
CA GLU A 140 -8.26 11.35 -14.61
C GLU A 140 -8.62 10.95 -16.04
N VAL A 141 -9.46 9.93 -16.18
CA VAL A 141 -9.99 9.48 -17.47
C VAL A 141 -11.50 9.29 -17.35
N ASN A 142 -12.25 9.98 -18.19
CA ASN A 142 -13.70 9.88 -18.26
C ASN A 142 -14.08 9.36 -19.64
N THR A 143 -14.45 8.08 -19.72
CA THR A 143 -14.77 7.41 -21.00
C THR A 143 -15.86 6.36 -20.82
N ARG A 144 -16.30 5.78 -21.94
CA ARG A 144 -17.16 4.59 -21.96
C ARG A 144 -16.28 3.36 -22.12
N ALA A 145 -16.53 2.35 -21.29
CA ALA A 145 -15.85 1.06 -21.34
C ALA A 145 -16.84 -0.05 -20.99
N THR A 146 -16.65 -1.21 -21.60
CA THR A 146 -17.25 -2.47 -21.19
C THR A 146 -16.55 -3.00 -19.93
N PRO A 147 -17.15 -3.96 -19.19
CA PRO A 147 -16.47 -4.60 -18.07
C PRO A 147 -15.13 -5.26 -18.44
N ALA A 148 -15.03 -5.84 -19.64
CA ALA A 148 -13.79 -6.46 -20.13
C ALA A 148 -12.70 -5.41 -20.39
N GLU A 149 -13.04 -4.27 -20.98
CA GLU A 149 -12.10 -3.16 -21.20
C GLU A 149 -11.66 -2.50 -19.88
N LEU A 150 -12.54 -2.45 -18.87
CA LEU A 150 -12.17 -1.99 -17.52
C LEU A 150 -11.24 -2.97 -16.80
N ALA A 151 -11.45 -4.28 -16.95
CA ALA A 151 -10.56 -5.30 -16.41
C ALA A 151 -9.18 -5.26 -17.09
N ASP A 152 -9.13 -5.05 -18.42
CA ASP A 152 -7.88 -4.86 -19.17
C ASP A 152 -7.09 -3.64 -18.65
N LEU A 153 -7.77 -2.54 -18.29
CA LEU A 153 -7.11 -1.39 -17.65
C LEU A 153 -6.40 -1.78 -16.35
N LEU A 154 -7.03 -2.57 -15.48
CA LEU A 154 -6.40 -3.04 -14.24
C LEU A 154 -5.17 -3.91 -14.53
N THR A 155 -5.26 -4.86 -15.45
CA THR A 155 -4.12 -5.71 -15.83
C THR A 155 -2.94 -4.90 -16.36
N ARG A 156 -3.20 -3.89 -17.19
CA ARG A 156 -2.16 -2.99 -17.71
C ARG A 156 -1.54 -2.14 -16.60
N LEU A 157 -2.35 -1.65 -15.67
CA LEU A 157 -1.87 -0.89 -14.51
C LEU A 157 -1.00 -1.75 -13.61
N ASP A 158 -1.45 -2.95 -13.24
CA ASP A 158 -0.67 -3.87 -12.39
C ASP A 158 0.68 -4.20 -13.04
N THR A 159 0.69 -4.53 -14.33
CA THR A 159 1.93 -4.79 -15.10
C THR A 159 2.86 -3.58 -15.08
N THR A 160 2.33 -2.39 -15.37
CA THR A 160 3.12 -1.15 -15.41
C THR A 160 3.71 -0.81 -14.04
N LEU A 161 2.95 -1.01 -12.96
CA LEU A 161 3.37 -0.73 -11.60
C LEU A 161 4.43 -1.71 -11.13
N ASP A 162 4.29 -3.00 -11.44
CA ASP A 162 5.29 -4.02 -11.12
C ASP A 162 6.61 -3.77 -11.87
N GLU A 163 6.55 -3.47 -13.17
CA GLU A 163 7.72 -3.09 -13.97
C GLU A 163 8.39 -1.82 -13.42
N TRP A 164 7.60 -0.80 -13.09
CA TRP A 164 8.12 0.43 -12.50
C TRP A 164 8.80 0.17 -11.15
N LEU A 165 8.15 -0.59 -10.25
CA LEU A 165 8.71 -0.93 -8.94
C LEU A 165 10.02 -1.72 -9.05
N GLY A 166 10.07 -2.68 -9.98
CA GLY A 166 11.28 -3.46 -10.28
C GLY A 166 12.41 -2.64 -10.92
N SER A 167 12.09 -1.52 -11.56
CA SER A 167 13.09 -0.61 -12.16
C SER A 167 13.79 0.31 -11.16
N ILE A 168 13.26 0.45 -9.93
CA ILE A 168 13.83 1.33 -8.90
C ILE A 168 15.13 0.70 -8.37
N THR A 169 16.27 1.28 -8.75
CA THR A 169 17.58 0.96 -8.14
C THR A 169 17.57 1.31 -6.65
N ARG A 170 18.25 0.51 -5.82
CA ARG A 170 18.27 0.70 -4.34
C ARG A 170 19.66 0.74 -3.73
N ASP A 171 20.67 0.49 -4.54
CA ASP A 171 22.08 0.43 -4.12
C ASP A 171 22.88 1.50 -4.89
N ASP A 172 22.35 2.72 -4.89
CA ASP A 172 23.02 3.90 -5.43
C ASP A 172 22.90 5.08 -4.45
N ASP A 173 23.66 6.14 -4.71
CA ASP A 173 23.73 7.33 -3.83
C ASP A 173 22.56 8.32 -4.06
N GLN A 174 21.49 7.91 -4.78
CA GLN A 174 20.37 8.80 -5.05
C GLN A 174 19.43 8.88 -3.84
N GLU A 175 19.14 10.10 -3.40
CA GLU A 175 18.12 10.35 -2.39
C GLU A 175 16.72 10.10 -2.98
N ARG A 176 15.92 9.27 -2.31
CA ARG A 176 14.56 8.90 -2.73
C ARG A 176 13.56 9.37 -1.68
N GLU A 177 12.54 10.11 -2.12
CA GLU A 177 11.39 10.42 -1.27
C GLU A 177 10.36 9.28 -1.32
N PRO A 178 9.60 9.07 -0.23
CA PRO A 178 8.46 8.17 -0.26
C PRO A 178 7.39 8.66 -1.25
N VAL A 179 7.07 7.81 -2.22
CA VAL A 179 6.00 8.01 -3.20
C VAL A 179 4.86 7.05 -2.91
N VAL A 180 3.64 7.53 -3.08
CA VAL A 180 2.42 6.71 -2.98
C VAL A 180 1.56 6.92 -4.22
N PHE A 181 1.09 5.81 -4.78
CA PHE A 181 0.10 5.78 -5.84
C PHE A 181 -1.03 4.85 -5.41
N PHE A 182 -2.28 5.25 -5.68
CA PHE A 182 -3.45 4.38 -5.59
C PHE A 182 -4.44 4.81 -6.66
N GLY A 183 -5.15 3.83 -7.23
CA GLY A 183 -6.11 4.04 -8.30
C GLY A 183 -7.42 3.29 -8.03
N TYR A 184 -8.50 3.82 -8.59
CA TYR A 184 -9.82 3.21 -8.56
C TYR A 184 -10.39 3.22 -9.98
N GLY A 185 -10.95 2.10 -10.43
CA GLY A 185 -11.72 1.99 -11.66
C GLY A 185 -13.15 1.61 -11.32
N PHE A 186 -14.13 2.45 -11.67
CA PHE A 186 -15.54 2.21 -11.39
C PHE A 186 -16.44 2.86 -12.43
N PRO A 187 -17.63 2.30 -12.70
CA PRO A 187 -18.65 2.99 -13.45
C PRO A 187 -19.14 4.20 -12.64
N PHE A 188 -19.09 5.39 -13.22
CA PHE A 188 -19.61 6.60 -12.57
C PHE A 188 -20.93 7.04 -13.21
N ARG A 189 -21.73 7.76 -12.43
CA ARG A 189 -22.87 8.55 -12.89
C ARG A 189 -22.73 9.96 -12.30
N PRO A 190 -22.93 11.03 -13.10
CA PRO A 190 -22.78 12.40 -12.64
C PRO A 190 -23.83 12.77 -11.57
#